data_AF-A0A2S8PNP7-F1
#
_entry.id   AF-A0A2S8PNP7-F1
#
_cell.length_a   1.000
_cell.length_b   1.000
_cell.length_c   1.000
_cell.angle_alpha   90.00
_cell.angle_beta   90.00
_cell.angle_gamma   90.00
#
_symmetry.space_group_name_H-M   'P 1'
#
loop_
_entity.id
_entity.type
_entity.pdbx_description
1 polymer ?
#
loop_
_entity_poly.entity_id
_entity_poly.type
_entity_poly.pdbx_seq_one_letter_code
_entity_poly.pdbx_strand_id
1 'polypeptide(L)'
;YDACREAVFRDAQLSPLVRRARQLIHDNYDRPELTLESFAESLQVSPVYLSRMLKKELGTSFVGFLTQTRIRKAIQLLNATSLTIHEIAEQVGYDSQHYFSTAFKKVMGVSPNRYRRGDAYQEV
;
A
#
# COMPACT_ATOMS: atom_id res chain seq x y z
N TYR A 1 4.50 -25.40 5.40
CA TYR A 1 4.00 -25.00 6.74
C TYR A 1 4.92 -24.00 7.44
N ASP A 2 6.21 -23.91 7.10
CA ASP A 2 7.16 -23.00 7.76
C ASP A 2 7.01 -21.51 7.40
N ALA A 3 6.64 -21.18 6.15
CA ALA A 3 6.47 -19.77 5.74
C ALA A 3 5.32 -19.05 6.47
N CYS A 4 4.28 -19.79 6.86
CA CYS A 4 3.14 -19.23 7.60
C CYS A 4 3.51 -18.97 9.07
N ARG A 5 4.39 -19.80 9.65
CA ARG A 5 4.86 -19.65 11.04
C ARG A 5 5.77 -18.43 11.19
N GLU A 6 6.66 -18.18 10.23
CA GLU A 6 7.52 -17.00 10.27
C GLU A 6 6.78 -15.68 10.07
N ALA A 7 5.78 -15.63 9.19
CA ALA A 7 5.00 -14.40 8.97
C ALA A 7 4.19 -14.03 10.23
N VAL A 8 3.60 -15.03 10.88
CA VAL A 8 2.86 -14.84 12.14
C VAL A 8 3.80 -14.49 13.30
N PHE A 9 5.01 -15.06 13.36
CA PHE A 9 6.03 -14.69 14.35
C PHE A 9 6.60 -13.28 14.13
N ARG A 10 6.79 -12.84 12.88
CA ARG A 10 7.21 -11.46 12.56
C ARG A 10 6.20 -10.44 13.05
N ASP A 11 4.91 -10.71 12.85
CA ASP A 11 3.82 -9.83 13.31
C ASP A 11 3.76 -9.68 14.84
N ALA A 12 4.11 -10.73 15.58
CA ALA A 12 4.19 -10.72 17.04
C ALA A 12 5.43 -9.99 17.60
N GLN A 13 6.46 -9.77 16.77
CA GLN A 13 7.73 -9.11 17.13
C GLN A 13 7.84 -7.67 16.61
N LEU A 14 6.82 -7.15 15.91
CA LEU A 14 6.79 -5.75 15.49
C LEU A 14 6.77 -4.83 16.71
N SER A 15 7.56 -3.75 16.66
CA SER A 15 7.51 -2.74 17.70
C SER A 15 6.10 -2.15 17.80
N PRO A 16 5.65 -1.74 18.99
CA PRO A 16 4.34 -1.11 19.16
C PRO A 16 4.13 0.07 18.21
N LEU A 17 5.22 0.79 17.90
CA LEU A 17 5.25 1.88 16.94
C LEU A 17 4.94 1.41 15.51
N VAL A 18 5.65 0.39 14.99
CA VAL A 18 5.41 -0.12 13.63
C VAL A 18 4.03 -0.77 13.52
N ARG A 19 3.58 -1.44 14.59
CA ARG A 19 2.24 -2.02 14.63
C ARG A 19 1.15 -0.95 14.56
N ARG A 20 1.32 0.16 15.28
CA ARG A 20 0.42 1.30 15.23
C ARG A 20 0.52 2.05 13.90
N ALA A 21 1.72 2.14 13.34
CA ALA A 21 1.93 2.67 12.01
C ALA A 21 1.21 1.85 10.93
N ARG A 22 1.24 0.53 11.03
CA ARG A 22 0.51 -0.33 10.11
C ARG A 22 -1.00 -0.10 10.20
N GLN A 23 -1.54 0.00 11.42
CA GLN A 23 -2.97 0.25 11.64
C GLN A 23 -3.40 1.60 11.07
N LEU A 24 -2.71 2.67 11.42
CA LEU A 24 -3.06 4.00 10.91
C LEU A 24 -2.96 4.10 9.38
N ILE A 25 -1.99 3.42 8.74
CA ILE A 25 -1.95 3.34 7.26
C ILE A 25 -3.18 2.58 6.73
N HIS A 26 -3.57 1.48 7.38
CA HIS A 26 -4.75 0.72 6.97
C HIS A 26 -6.05 1.51 7.14
N ASP A 27 -6.11 2.40 8.12
CA ASP A 27 -7.30 3.20 8.41
C ASP A 27 -7.38 4.48 7.56
N ASN A 28 -6.27 4.91 6.94
CA ASN A 28 -6.18 6.19 6.22
C ASN A 28 -5.54 6.07 4.81
N TYR A 29 -5.37 4.87 4.26
CA TYR A 29 -4.71 4.70 2.95
C TYR A 29 -5.45 5.43 1.83
N ASP A 30 -6.76 5.62 1.97
CA ASP A 30 -7.67 6.30 1.06
C ASP A 30 -7.46 7.82 1.02
N ARG A 31 -6.71 8.39 1.96
CA ARG A 31 -6.42 9.83 1.99
C ARG A 31 -5.23 10.18 1.10
N PRO A 32 -5.38 11.02 0.06
CA PRO A 32 -4.28 11.39 -0.82
C PRO A 32 -3.17 12.19 -0.12
N GLU A 33 -3.54 13.03 0.85
CA GLU A 33 -2.63 13.86 1.65
C GLU A 33 -1.80 13.08 2.68
N LEU A 34 -1.91 11.75 2.72
CA LEU A 34 -1.19 10.93 3.69
C LEU A 34 0.32 10.92 3.42
N THR A 35 1.05 11.76 4.16
CA THR A 35 2.51 11.88 4.11
C THR A 35 3.18 11.22 5.31
N LEU A 36 4.48 10.94 5.19
CA LEU A 36 5.28 10.40 6.30
C LEU A 36 5.32 11.39 7.48
N GLU A 37 5.35 12.68 7.17
CA GLU A 37 5.44 13.79 8.11
C GLU A 37 4.21 13.86 9.02
N SER A 38 3.01 13.97 8.42
CA SER A 38 1.73 13.98 9.15
C SER A 38 1.57 12.74 10.03
N PHE A 39 2.10 11.63 9.55
CA PHE A 39 2.05 10.35 10.24
C PHE A 39 3.00 10.27 11.43
N ALA A 40 4.22 10.78 11.26
CA ALA A 40 5.21 10.86 12.32
C ALA A 40 4.74 11.80 13.44
N GLU A 41 4.11 12.92 13.08
CA GLU A 41 3.47 13.84 14.03
C GLU A 41 2.36 13.16 14.84
N SER A 42 1.48 12.40 14.16
CA SER A 42 0.40 11.65 14.82
C SER A 42 0.91 10.59 15.80
N LEU A 43 2.12 10.07 15.57
CA LEU A 43 2.81 9.10 16.42
C LEU A 43 3.80 9.75 17.41
N GLN A 44 3.91 11.08 17.43
CA GLN A 44 4.87 11.85 18.24
C GLN A 44 6.33 11.38 18.07
N VAL A 45 6.72 11.01 16.85
CA VAL A 45 8.08 10.59 16.51
C VAL A 45 8.63 11.40 15.36
N SER A 46 9.95 11.40 15.18
CA SER A 46 10.54 12.06 14.01
C SER A 46 10.28 11.25 12.72
N PRO A 47 10.01 11.91 11.58
CA PRO A 47 9.83 11.24 10.29
C PRO A 47 11.01 10.34 9.92
N VAL A 48 12.23 10.79 10.23
CA VAL A 48 13.47 10.03 10.00
C VAL A 48 13.49 8.74 10.83
N TYR A 49 13.10 8.81 12.12
CA TYR A 49 13.06 7.64 12.98
C TYR A 49 11.99 6.64 12.51
N LEU A 50 10.80 7.13 12.18
CA LEU A 50 9.71 6.32 11.65
C LEU A 50 10.11 5.62 10.34
N SER A 51 10.70 6.35 9.38
CA SER A 51 11.16 5.78 8.11
C SER A 51 12.21 4.68 8.32
N ARG A 52 13.17 4.89 9.23
CA ARG A 52 14.19 3.89 9.59
C ARG A 52 13.56 2.66 10.23
N MET A 53 12.59 2.84 11.12
CA MET A 53 11.93 1.73 11.80
C MET A 53 11.06 0.92 10.85
N LEU A 54 10.26 1.57 10.01
CA LEU A 54 9.45 0.91 8.99
C LEU A 54 10.32 0.12 8.02
N LYS A 55 11.43 0.69 7.55
CA LYS A 55 12.35 -0.03 6.66
C LYS A 55 13.01 -1.21 7.35
N LYS A 56 13.36 -1.08 8.64
CA LYS A 56 14.00 -2.15 9.43
C LYS A 56 13.05 -3.32 9.69
N GLU A 57 11.80 -3.04 10.05
CA GLU A 57 10.85 -4.07 10.49
C GLU A 57 9.95 -4.59 9.35
N LEU A 58 9.49 -3.71 8.45
CA LEU A 58 8.63 -4.07 7.32
C LEU A 58 9.43 -4.33 6.03
N GLY A 59 10.73 -4.04 6.02
CA GLY A 59 11.59 -4.23 4.83
C GLY A 59 11.34 -3.22 3.70
N THR A 60 10.45 -2.24 3.89
CA THR A 60 10.08 -1.27 2.86
C THR A 60 9.90 0.13 3.43
N SER A 61 9.96 1.16 2.58
CA SER A 61 9.71 2.54 3.00
C SER A 61 8.21 2.76 3.25
N PHE A 62 7.88 3.84 3.96
CA PHE A 62 6.49 4.26 4.17
C PHE A 62 5.71 4.36 2.85
N VAL A 63 6.27 5.08 1.86
CA VAL A 63 5.64 5.24 0.54
C VAL A 63 5.49 3.88 -0.16
N GLY A 64 6.48 3.01 -0.04
CA GLY A 64 6.41 1.65 -0.60
C GLY A 64 5.28 0.83 0.04
N PHE A 65 5.19 0.85 1.37
CA PHE A 65 4.14 0.16 2.12
C PHE A 65 2.74 0.70 1.82
N LEU A 66 2.59 2.02 1.79
CA LEU A 66 1.35 2.70 1.44
C LEU A 66 0.91 2.33 0.02
N THR A 67 1.84 2.41 -0.94
CA THR A 67 1.58 2.02 -2.33
C THR A 67 1.12 0.56 -2.42
N GLN A 68 1.82 -0.38 -1.78
CA GLN A 68 1.41 -1.79 -1.76
C GLN A 68 0.01 -1.98 -1.16
N THR A 69 -0.31 -1.26 -0.08
CA THR A 69 -1.61 -1.32 0.58
C THR A 69 -2.71 -0.81 -0.35
N ARG A 70 -2.51 0.37 -0.97
CA ARG A 70 -3.43 0.96 -1.94
C ARG A 70 -3.66 0.06 -3.15
N ILE A 71 -2.58 -0.48 -3.75
CA ILE A 71 -2.69 -1.38 -4.90
C ILE A 71 -3.40 -2.68 -4.54
N ARG A 72 -3.13 -3.28 -3.37
CA ARG A 72 -3.86 -4.46 -2.91
C ARG A 72 -5.36 -4.19 -2.79
N LYS A 73 -5.74 -3.03 -2.25
CA LYS A 73 -7.16 -2.64 -2.18
C LYS A 73 -7.75 -2.39 -3.57
N ALA A 74 -6.99 -1.74 -4.46
CA ALA A 74 -7.42 -1.51 -5.83
C ALA A 74 -7.69 -2.82 -6.58
N ILE A 75 -6.86 -3.85 -6.41
CA ILE A 75 -7.09 -5.19 -6.99
C ILE A 75 -8.40 -5.78 -6.49
N GLN A 76 -8.68 -5.68 -5.18
CA GLN A 76 -9.95 -6.14 -4.63
C GLN A 76 -11.13 -5.43 -5.28
N LEU A 77 -11.06 -4.11 -5.44
CA LEU A 77 -12.11 -3.32 -6.10
C LEU A 77 -12.23 -3.64 -7.60
N LEU A 78 -11.11 -3.82 -8.31
CA LEU A 78 -11.09 -4.19 -9.73
C LEU A 78 -11.79 -5.52 -9.99
N ASN A 79 -11.67 -6.48 -9.05
CA ASN A 79 -12.25 -7.82 -9.16
C ASN A 79 -13.68 -7.91 -8.61
N ALA A 80 -14.02 -7.12 -7.59
CA ALA A 80 -15.33 -7.19 -6.93
C ALA A 80 -16.35 -6.20 -7.51
N THR A 81 -15.92 -5.18 -8.26
CA THR A 81 -16.79 -4.08 -8.71
C THR A 81 -16.57 -3.71 -10.18
N SER A 82 -17.59 -3.11 -10.79
CA SER A 82 -17.56 -2.54 -12.13
C SER A 82 -17.17 -1.05 -12.16
N LEU A 83 -16.64 -0.52 -11.06
CA LEU A 83 -16.23 0.89 -10.96
C LEU A 83 -15.18 1.24 -12.02
N THR A 84 -15.23 2.45 -12.54
CA THR A 84 -14.20 2.97 -13.46
C THR A 84 -12.82 3.02 -12.79
N ILE A 85 -11.76 3.03 -13.59
CA ILE A 85 -10.38 3.12 -13.07
C ILE A 85 -10.17 4.44 -12.31
N HIS A 86 -10.85 5.50 -12.72
CA HIS A 86 -10.84 6.79 -12.04
C HIS A 86 -11.44 6.71 -10.64
N GLU A 87 -12.65 6.13 -10.50
CA GLU A 87 -13.30 5.96 -9.19
C GLU A 87 -12.48 5.07 -8.25
N ILE A 88 -11.84 4.03 -8.79
CA ILE A 88 -10.95 3.16 -7.99
C ILE A 88 -9.71 3.94 -7.55
N ALA A 89 -9.16 4.80 -8.40
CA ALA A 89 -8.01 5.64 -8.05
C ALA A 89 -8.37 6.58 -6.89
N GLU A 90 -9.53 7.22 -6.94
CA GLU A 90 -10.00 8.08 -5.85
C GLU A 90 -10.24 7.28 -4.55
N GLN A 91 -10.91 6.14 -4.61
CA GLN A 91 -11.18 5.30 -3.43
C GLN A 91 -9.92 4.74 -2.75
N VAL A 92 -8.82 4.60 -3.50
CA VAL A 92 -7.54 4.14 -2.94
C VAL A 92 -6.57 5.28 -2.68
N GLY A 93 -7.03 6.54 -2.70
CA GLY A 93 -6.26 7.71 -2.28
C GLY A 93 -5.26 8.25 -3.30
N TYR A 94 -5.60 8.18 -4.59
CA TYR A 94 -4.85 8.86 -5.66
C TYR A 94 -5.70 9.97 -6.27
N ASP A 95 -5.13 11.18 -6.33
CA ASP A 95 -5.79 12.36 -6.92
C ASP A 95 -6.01 12.27 -8.43
N SER A 96 -5.29 11.36 -9.11
CA SER A 96 -5.44 11.18 -10.55
C SER A 96 -5.19 9.75 -10.98
N GLN A 97 -6.01 9.32 -11.93
CA GLN A 97 -5.91 8.03 -12.61
C GLN A 97 -4.53 7.81 -13.23
N HIS A 98 -3.84 8.86 -13.68
CA HIS A 98 -2.51 8.73 -14.29
C HIS A 98 -1.45 8.28 -13.27
N TYR A 99 -1.44 8.88 -12.07
CA TYR A 99 -0.55 8.50 -10.99
C TYR A 99 -0.88 7.10 -10.48
N PHE A 100 -2.16 6.79 -10.29
CA PHE A 100 -2.61 5.45 -9.92
C PHE A 100 -2.16 4.40 -10.94
N SER A 101 -2.38 4.64 -12.24
CA SER A 101 -2.03 3.68 -13.29
C SER A 101 -0.52 3.42 -13.34
N THR A 102 0.29 4.45 -13.10
CA THR A 102 1.75 4.34 -13.04
C THR A 102 2.20 3.52 -11.82
N ALA A 103 1.64 3.82 -10.65
CA ALA A 103 1.93 3.09 -9.42
C ALA A 103 1.48 1.63 -9.51
N PHE A 104 0.26 1.38 -10.02
CA PHE A 104 -0.28 0.04 -10.22
C PHE A 104 0.59 -0.77 -11.18
N LYS A 105 0.96 -0.20 -12.34
CA LYS A 105 1.85 -0.88 -13.30
C LYS A 105 3.21 -1.19 -12.71
N LYS A 106 3.78 -0.29 -11.89
CA LYS A 106 5.06 -0.53 -11.22
C LYS A 106 5.00 -1.71 -10.24
N VAL A 107 3.87 -1.91 -9.57
CA VAL A 107 3.68 -2.99 -8.59
C VAL A 107 3.24 -4.30 -9.25
N MET A 108 2.34 -4.23 -10.22
CA MET A 108 1.68 -5.40 -10.84
C MET A 108 2.25 -5.80 -12.20
N GLY A 109 3.15 -5.01 -12.79
CA GLY A 109 3.69 -5.20 -14.14
C GLY A 109 2.74 -4.78 -15.27
N VAL A 110 1.42 -4.82 -15.03
CA VAL A 110 0.37 -4.50 -16.02
C VAL A 110 -0.44 -3.27 -15.60
N SER A 111 -1.08 -2.59 -16.55
CA SER A 111 -1.95 -1.45 -16.23
C SER A 111 -3.28 -1.91 -15.62
N PRO A 112 -3.96 -1.07 -14.80
CA PRO A 112 -5.26 -1.42 -14.20
C PRO A 112 -6.32 -1.86 -15.22
N ASN A 113 -6.36 -1.18 -16.38
CA ASN A 113 -7.26 -1.52 -17.47
C ASN A 113 -6.96 -2.89 -18.08
N ARG A 114 -5.68 -3.21 -18.31
CA ARG A 114 -5.28 -4.54 -18.81
C ARG A 114 -5.57 -5.62 -17.78
N TYR A 115 -5.30 -5.34 -16.51
CA TYR A 115 -5.60 -6.25 -15.40
C TYR A 115 -7.09 -6.62 -15.38
N ARG A 116 -7.98 -5.63 -15.48
CA ARG A 116 -9.44 -5.87 -15.53
C ARG A 116 -9.91 -6.65 -16.75
N ARG A 117 -9.27 -6.45 -17.91
CA ARG A 117 -9.61 -7.19 -19.13
C ARG A 117 -9.19 -8.66 -19.09
N GLY A 118 -8.46 -9.08 -18.06
CA GLY A 118 -7.91 -10.43 -17.99
C GLY A 118 -6.60 -10.60 -18.76
N ASP A 119 -6.03 -9.53 -19.31
CA ASP A 119 -4.74 -9.55 -20.03
C ASP A 119 -3.53 -9.61 -19.08
N ALA A 120 -3.70 -10.21 -17.89
CA ALA A 120 -2.70 -10.24 -16.83
C ALA A 120 -1.46 -11.11 -17.18
N TYR A 121 -1.37 -11.65 -18.38
CA TYR A 121 -0.22 -12.42 -18.86
C TYR A 121 0.25 -11.92 -20.22
N GLN A 122 1.44 -11.31 -20.22
CA GLN A 122 2.40 -11.34 -21.30
C GLN A 122 3.74 -10.79 -20.77
N GLU A 123 4.55 -11.68 -20.21
CA GLU A 123 6.01 -11.55 -20.36
C GLU A 123 6.40 -12.49 -21.50
N VAL A 124 7.03 -11.91 -22.52
CA VAL A 124 8.07 -12.56 -23.31
C VAL A 124 9.38 -12.37 -22.58
#